data_AF-A0A947G8A3-F1
#
_entry.id   AF-A0A947G8A3-F1
#
_cell.length_a   1.000
_cell.length_b   1.000
_cell.length_c   1.000
_cell.angle_alpha   90.00
_cell.angle_beta   90.00
_cell.angle_gamma   90.00
#
_symmetry.space_group_name_H-M   'P 1'
#
loop_
_entity.id
_entity.type
_entity.pdbx_description
1 polymer ?
#
loop_
_entity_poly.entity_id
_entity_poly.type
_entity_poly.pdbx_seq_one_letter_code
_entity_poly.pdbx_strand_id
1 'polypeptide(L)'
;TKRWLENKGFPRGPMVTVKFVGQARPSSGGVGKFKRRWLTQLVNSGYKVIAAYGNAKTDVCAFAKAGIAPQSTFIIGDNGGRACTKGKKYPPSQGIPSFGAHLRQLSGR
;
A
#
# COMPACT_ATOMS: atom_id res chain seq x y z
N THR A 1 -1.51 13.63 -12.75
CA THR A 1 -0.69 12.67 -11.98
C THR A 1 0.41 12.02 -12.80
N LYS A 2 0.12 11.29 -13.89
CA LYS A 2 1.15 10.58 -14.67
C LYS A 2 2.33 11.45 -15.12
N ARG A 3 2.07 12.57 -15.82
CA ARG A 3 3.12 13.52 -16.24
C ARG A 3 3.94 14.08 -15.08
N TRP A 4 3.30 14.32 -13.94
CA TRP A 4 4.00 14.80 -12.75
C TRP A 4 4.97 13.76 -12.20
N LEU A 5 4.59 12.48 -12.17
CA LEU A 5 5.47 11.38 -11.75
C LEU A 5 6.67 11.24 -12.70
N GLU A 6 6.42 11.31 -14.01
CA GLU A 6 7.47 11.27 -15.03
C GLU A 6 8.46 12.43 -14.85
N ASN A 7 7.98 13.66 -14.68
CA ASN A 7 8.82 14.84 -14.46
C ASN A 7 9.61 14.78 -13.14
N LYS A 8 9.15 13.99 -12.16
CA LYS A 8 9.85 13.75 -10.90
C LYS A 8 10.82 12.56 -10.96
N GLY A 9 11.00 11.94 -12.12
CA GLY A 9 11.93 10.83 -12.34
C GLY A 9 11.45 9.50 -11.77
N PHE A 10 10.15 9.33 -11.50
CA PHE A 10 9.62 8.04 -11.06
C PHE A 10 9.67 7.02 -12.19
N PRO A 11 9.99 5.73 -11.89
CA PRO A 11 9.89 4.66 -12.85
C PRO A 11 8.48 4.58 -13.48
N ARG A 12 8.42 4.26 -14.77
CA ARG A 12 7.14 4.08 -15.47
C ARG A 12 6.43 2.84 -14.95
N GLY A 13 5.10 2.94 -14.80
CA GLY A 13 4.27 1.82 -14.39
C GLY A 13 2.77 2.12 -14.51
N PRO A 14 1.91 1.10 -14.31
CA PRO A 14 0.46 1.27 -14.36
C PRO A 14 -0.04 2.24 -13.27
N MET A 15 -0.91 3.17 -13.65
CA MET A 15 -1.61 4.04 -12.70
C MET A 15 -3.08 3.60 -12.63
N VAL A 16 -3.49 3.11 -11.46
CA VAL A 16 -4.82 2.55 -11.24
C VAL A 16 -5.65 3.55 -10.44
N THR A 17 -6.72 4.04 -11.05
CA THR A 17 -7.64 5.00 -10.41
C THR A 17 -9.00 4.37 -10.18
N VAL A 18 -9.75 4.94 -9.24
CA VAL A 18 -11.16 4.60 -9.07
C VAL A 18 -11.96 4.99 -10.30
N LYS A 19 -13.05 4.25 -10.57
CA LYS A 19 -13.99 4.56 -11.65
C LYS A 19 -15.14 5.47 -11.20
N PHE A 20 -15.48 5.41 -9.90
CA PHE A 20 -16.62 6.15 -9.34
C PHE A 20 -16.20 6.88 -8.05
N VAL A 21 -16.75 8.08 -7.83
CA VAL A 21 -16.46 8.91 -6.64
C VAL A 21 -16.72 8.16 -5.33
N GLY A 22 -17.76 7.30 -5.28
CA GLY A 22 -18.05 6.48 -4.11
C GLY A 22 -16.91 5.55 -3.68
N GLN A 23 -16.05 5.13 -4.62
CA GLN A 23 -14.86 4.33 -4.33
C GLN A 23 -13.71 5.17 -3.73
N ALA A 24 -13.73 6.50 -3.87
CA ALA A 24 -12.73 7.38 -3.28
C ALA A 24 -12.99 7.69 -1.80
N ARG A 25 -14.18 7.36 -1.27
CA ARG A 25 -14.53 7.64 0.13
C ARG A 25 -13.48 7.04 1.07
N PRO A 26 -12.98 7.80 2.08
CA PRO A 26 -11.90 7.37 2.97
C PRO A 26 -12.41 6.38 4.03
N SER A 27 -12.91 5.23 3.58
CA SER A 27 -13.53 4.21 4.41
C SER A 27 -13.13 2.81 3.96
N SER A 28 -13.39 1.82 4.81
CA SER A 28 -13.22 0.40 4.48
C SER A 28 -14.12 -0.04 3.32
N GLY A 29 -15.32 0.52 3.19
CA GLY A 29 -16.27 0.23 2.12
C GLY A 29 -15.99 0.96 0.80
N GLY A 30 -15.32 2.11 0.85
CA GLY A 30 -14.88 2.89 -0.31
C GLY A 30 -13.47 2.50 -0.74
N VAL A 31 -12.50 3.39 -0.50
CA VAL A 31 -11.13 3.25 -1.01
C VAL A 31 -10.43 1.99 -0.50
N GLY A 32 -10.74 1.56 0.74
CA GLY A 32 -10.20 0.31 1.28
C GLY A 32 -10.68 -0.92 0.50
N LYS A 33 -11.98 -0.99 0.14
CA LYS A 33 -12.55 -2.10 -0.64
C LYS A 33 -11.97 -2.12 -2.05
N PHE A 34 -11.81 -0.95 -2.65
CA PHE A 34 -11.19 -0.79 -3.98
C PHE A 34 -9.74 -1.31 -3.98
N LYS A 35 -8.89 -0.76 -3.11
CA LYS A 35 -7.47 -1.15 -2.99
C LYS A 35 -7.32 -2.64 -2.75
N ARG A 36 -8.08 -3.19 -1.79
CA ARG A 36 -8.06 -4.63 -1.50
C ARG A 36 -8.38 -5.46 -2.74
N ARG A 37 -9.48 -5.16 -3.44
CA ARG A 37 -9.91 -5.94 -4.61
C ARG A 37 -8.85 -5.95 -5.71
N TRP A 38 -8.27 -4.78 -6.00
CA TRP A 38 -7.22 -4.67 -7.00
C TRP A 38 -5.96 -5.47 -6.61
N LEU A 39 -5.50 -5.33 -5.37
CA LEU A 39 -4.32 -6.05 -4.89
C LEU A 39 -4.54 -7.56 -4.84
N THR A 40 -5.73 -8.01 -4.43
CA THR A 40 -6.08 -9.44 -4.48
C THR A 40 -6.06 -9.96 -5.91
N GLN A 41 -6.57 -9.21 -6.89
CA GLN A 41 -6.47 -9.59 -8.31
C GLN A 41 -5.02 -9.70 -8.77
N LEU A 42 -4.18 -8.74 -8.37
CA LEU A 42 -2.75 -8.74 -8.71
C LEU A 42 -2.05 -9.98 -8.15
N VAL A 43 -2.21 -10.27 -6.86
CA VAL A 43 -1.61 -11.45 -6.20
C VAL A 43 -2.14 -12.75 -6.81
N ASN A 44 -3.46 -12.85 -7.04
CA ASN A 44 -4.07 -14.04 -7.65
C ASN A 44 -3.65 -14.26 -9.11
N SER A 45 -3.17 -13.22 -9.80
CA SER A 45 -2.62 -13.33 -11.15
C SER A 45 -1.15 -13.79 -11.15
N GLY A 46 -0.59 -14.19 -10.00
CA GLY A 46 0.76 -14.72 -9.88
C GLY A 46 1.85 -13.67 -9.60
N TYR A 47 1.49 -12.39 -9.44
CA TYR A 47 2.47 -11.36 -9.14
C TYR A 47 2.92 -11.42 -7.67
N LYS A 48 4.24 -11.45 -7.46
CA LYS A 48 4.85 -11.28 -6.14
C LYS A 48 5.04 -9.81 -5.82
N VAL A 49 4.32 -9.30 -4.83
CA VAL A 49 4.51 -7.94 -4.32
C VAL A 49 5.71 -7.91 -3.37
N ILE A 50 6.83 -7.36 -3.83
CA ILE A 50 8.07 -7.27 -3.03
C ILE A 50 8.08 -6.09 -2.05
N ALA A 51 7.34 -5.03 -2.37
CA ALA A 51 7.18 -3.84 -1.53
C ALA A 51 5.85 -3.14 -1.85
N ALA A 52 5.16 -2.68 -0.81
CA ALA A 52 3.91 -1.94 -0.89
C ALA A 52 3.95 -0.76 0.10
N TYR A 53 3.72 0.45 -0.41
CA TYR A 53 3.86 1.70 0.34
C TYR A 53 2.50 2.38 0.53
N GLY A 54 2.23 2.89 1.73
CA GLY A 54 0.99 3.60 2.06
C GLY A 54 1.10 4.49 3.28
N ASN A 55 -0.01 5.11 3.66
CA ASN A 55 -0.07 6.05 4.79
C ASN A 55 -1.37 5.95 5.60
N ALA A 56 -2.41 5.33 5.04
CA ALA A 56 -3.72 5.26 5.67
C ALA A 56 -3.98 3.89 6.30
N LYS A 57 -4.87 3.87 7.29
CA LYS A 57 -5.43 2.62 7.85
C LYS A 57 -6.06 1.73 6.75
N THR A 58 -6.60 2.34 5.69
CA THR A 58 -7.14 1.60 4.54
C THR A 58 -6.06 0.86 3.75
N ASP A 59 -4.83 1.37 3.70
CA ASP A 59 -3.67 0.70 3.08
C ASP A 59 -3.22 -0.51 3.89
N VAL A 60 -3.01 -0.30 5.20
CA VAL A 60 -2.68 -1.38 6.16
C VAL A 60 -3.63 -2.57 5.97
N CYS A 61 -4.93 -2.27 5.93
CA CYS A 61 -5.94 -3.30 5.75
C CYS A 61 -6.01 -3.90 4.34
N ALA A 62 -5.76 -3.12 3.30
CA ALA A 62 -5.77 -3.61 1.93
C ALA A 62 -4.62 -4.58 1.69
N PHE A 63 -3.40 -4.24 2.13
CA PHE A 63 -2.23 -5.10 1.98
C PHE A 63 -2.40 -6.42 2.74
N ALA A 64 -2.77 -6.33 4.02
CA ALA A 64 -2.94 -7.52 4.87
C ALA A 64 -4.02 -8.47 4.32
N LYS A 65 -5.18 -7.95 3.90
CA LYS A 65 -6.28 -8.76 3.36
C LYS A 65 -6.02 -9.28 1.95
N ALA A 66 -5.06 -8.70 1.22
CA ALA A 66 -4.62 -9.19 -0.08
C ALA A 66 -3.53 -10.27 0.04
N GLY A 67 -3.09 -10.61 1.26
CA GLY A 67 -2.05 -11.62 1.49
C GLY A 67 -0.63 -11.11 1.23
N ILE A 68 -0.42 -9.79 1.17
CA ILE A 68 0.93 -9.23 1.02
C ILE A 68 1.67 -9.41 2.35
N ALA A 69 2.89 -9.93 2.28
CA ALA A 69 3.66 -10.27 3.45
C ALA A 69 3.99 -9.02 4.29
N PRO A 70 3.87 -9.04 5.63
CA PRO A 70 4.03 -7.87 6.48
C PRO A 70 5.39 -7.16 6.33
N GLN A 71 6.47 -7.92 6.10
CA GLN A 71 7.82 -7.41 5.85
C GLN A 71 7.95 -6.65 4.52
N SER A 72 6.98 -6.79 3.62
CA SER A 72 6.90 -6.08 2.33
C SER A 72 5.91 -4.92 2.38
N THR A 73 5.36 -4.57 3.54
CA THR A 73 4.37 -3.48 3.68
C THR A 73 4.92 -2.36 4.54
N PHE A 74 4.98 -1.15 3.98
CA PHE A 74 5.63 0.01 4.60
C PHE A 74 4.66 1.17 4.72
N ILE A 75 4.42 1.64 5.94
CA ILE A 75 3.44 2.67 6.27
C ILE A 75 4.12 3.83 7.01
N ILE A 76 3.90 5.05 6.52
CA ILE A 76 4.34 6.29 7.15
C ILE A 76 3.25 6.89 8.06
N GLY A 77 3.66 7.78 8.96
CA GLY A 77 2.78 8.54 9.86
C GLY A 77 2.15 7.68 10.95
N ASP A 78 1.05 8.16 11.53
CA ASP A 78 0.40 7.57 12.72
C ASP A 78 -0.09 6.13 12.53
N ASN A 79 -0.19 5.67 11.28
CA ASN A 79 -0.60 4.30 10.95
C ASN A 79 0.58 3.33 10.82
N GLY A 80 1.83 3.82 10.87
CA GLY A 80 3.03 2.99 10.87
C GLY A 80 3.00 1.98 12.02
N GLY A 81 3.41 0.74 11.76
CA GLY A 81 3.41 -0.32 12.78
C GLY A 81 2.03 -0.85 13.17
N ARG A 82 0.93 -0.39 12.56
CA ARG A 82 -0.42 -0.86 12.92
C ARG A 82 -0.78 -2.16 12.18
N ALA A 83 -1.62 -2.97 12.85
CA ALA A 83 -2.30 -4.11 12.24
C ALA A 83 -3.69 -3.70 11.69
N CYS A 84 -4.21 -4.44 10.71
CA CYS A 84 -5.51 -4.14 10.10
C CYS A 84 -6.69 -4.24 11.08
N THR A 85 -6.66 -5.23 11.97
CA THR A 85 -7.67 -5.47 13.00
C THR A 85 -6.98 -5.67 14.33
N LYS A 86 -7.64 -5.30 15.43
CA LYS A 86 -7.19 -5.66 16.78
C LYS A 86 -7.34 -7.19 16.91
N GLY A 87 -6.25 -7.95 16.75
CA GLY A 87 -6.23 -9.42 16.82
C GLY A 87 -5.11 -10.04 15.98
N LYS A 88 -4.65 -11.24 16.34
CA LYS A 88 -3.48 -11.93 15.75
C LYS A 88 -3.63 -12.37 14.27
N LYS A 89 -4.79 -12.15 13.64
CA LYS A 89 -5.06 -12.62 12.27
C LYS A 89 -4.15 -11.98 11.21
N TYR A 90 -3.83 -10.70 11.38
CA TYR A 90 -3.00 -9.95 10.44
C TYR A 90 -1.86 -9.29 11.21
N PRO A 91 -0.59 -9.69 10.97
CA PRO A 91 0.55 -9.03 11.58
C PRO A 91 0.63 -7.55 11.20
N PRO A 92 1.30 -6.72 12.01
CA PRO A 92 1.48 -5.29 11.72
C PRO A 92 2.35 -5.05 10.49
N SER A 93 2.06 -3.98 9.76
CA SER A 93 2.95 -3.47 8.69
C SER A 93 4.22 -2.86 9.27
N GLN A 94 5.27 -2.73 8.47
CA GLN A 94 6.47 -1.97 8.85
C GLN A 94 6.14 -0.48 8.97
N GLY A 95 6.39 0.11 10.13
CA GLY A 95 6.38 1.57 10.29
C GLY A 95 7.69 2.15 9.78
N ILE A 96 7.63 3.17 8.92
CA ILE A 96 8.82 3.86 8.42
C ILE A 96 8.71 5.38 8.64
N PRO A 97 9.82 6.08 8.94
CA PRO A 97 9.78 7.52 9.22
C PRO A 97 9.42 8.35 7.98
N SER A 98 9.90 7.94 6.80
CA SER A 98 9.50 8.49 5.51
C SER A 98 9.84 7.53 4.38
N PHE A 99 9.22 7.70 3.21
CA PHE A 99 9.57 6.91 2.02
C PHE A 99 11.03 7.14 1.60
N GLY A 100 11.50 8.40 1.62
CA GLY A 100 12.88 8.72 1.24
C GLY A 100 13.93 8.11 2.16
N ALA A 101 13.68 8.10 3.48
CA ALA A 101 14.58 7.46 4.44
C ALA A 101 14.65 5.94 4.23
N HIS A 102 13.51 5.28 4.02
CA HIS A 102 13.48 3.85 3.74
C HIS A 102 14.20 3.50 2.44
N LEU A 103 13.99 4.27 1.37
CA LEU A 103 14.68 4.04 0.10
C LEU A 103 16.20 4.18 0.24
N ARG A 104 16.70 5.20 0.95
CA ARG A 104 18.14 5.35 1.21
C ARG A 104 18.73 4.17 1.98
N GLN A 105 17.98 3.61 2.93
CA GLN A 105 18.41 2.42 3.66
C GLN A 105 18.55 1.20 2.75
N LEU A 106 17.69 1.07 1.73
CA LEU A 106 17.78 -0.01 0.74
C LEU A 106 18.93 0.21 -0.25
N SER A 107 19.26 1.47 -0.58
CA SER A 107 20.33 1.83 -1.51
C SER A 107 21.74 1.81 -0.91
N GLY A 108 21.85 1.84 0.43
CA GLY A 108 23.11 1.71 1.16
C GLY A 108 23.49 0.27 1.49
N ARG A 109 22.81 -0.71 0.88
CA ARG A 109 23.20 -2.12 0.81
C ARG A 109 23.72 -2.41 -0.58
#